data_AF-A0A6P8HHU5-F1
#
_entry.id   AF-A0A6P8HHU5-F1
#
_cell.length_a   1.000
_cell.length_b   1.000
_cell.length_c   1.000
_cell.angle_alpha   90.00
_cell.angle_beta   90.00
_cell.angle_gamma   90.00
#
_symmetry.space_group_name_H-M   'P 1'
#
loop_
_entity.id
_entity.type
_entity.pdbx_description
1 polymer ?
#
loop_
_entity_poly.entity_id
_entity_poly.type
_entity_poly.pdbx_seq_one_letter_code
_entity_poly.pdbx_strand_id
1 'polypeptide(L)'
;MHKKQDNGNKPKKAHSHADARSAAKLEKSSHRGVSRQTKSDTNVNVKKTRKRIDSFSHAIYENASKIFQHLKGQITSSELPVFEDDLERRRAYSLAFGAKRYEKVLDDVLLDSYFFSSYFKFETYHKHRVMVLLIDYQQNGFFFGNERKKTVINEADVLPDIQEIQEALISHRTKLRAALARSRIRDCAISVEALLPKEEQEKIQYAAAQPVYARINTLKTTLDEVLETLKADRFSLEAKLPEDEEMMQGKSFCRDEHFENLLVFSQEAKFDLHGHTLVQDGHLVIQ
;
A
#
# COMPACT_ATOMS: atom_id res chain seq x y z
N MET A 1 38.26 46.61 -28.99
CA MET A 1 37.13 47.02 -28.12
C MET A 1 37.11 46.09 -26.91
N HIS A 2 36.73 46.58 -25.72
CA HIS A 2 36.64 45.85 -24.43
C HIS A 2 38.00 45.30 -23.90
N LYS A 3 38.45 45.58 -22.66
CA LYS A 3 37.87 45.38 -21.30
C LYS A 3 37.76 43.89 -20.92
N LYS A 4 38.19 43.45 -19.73
CA LYS A 4 39.10 44.04 -18.72
C LYS A 4 39.49 42.92 -17.73
N GLN A 5 40.74 42.85 -17.28
CA GLN A 5 41.04 42.19 -16.00
C GLN A 5 40.92 43.24 -14.88
N ASP A 6 40.22 42.89 -13.80
CA ASP A 6 40.64 43.14 -12.42
C ASP A 6 39.79 42.27 -11.48
N ASN A 7 40.34 41.76 -10.38
CA ASN A 7 39.62 40.89 -9.45
C ASN A 7 40.26 40.88 -8.06
N GLY A 8 39.92 41.86 -7.22
CA GLY A 8 40.33 41.83 -5.82
C GLY A 8 39.88 43.02 -4.98
N ASN A 9 38.91 42.79 -4.09
CA ASN A 9 39.16 43.10 -2.67
C ASN A 9 38.25 42.33 -1.69
N LYS A 10 38.75 42.19 -0.46
CA LYS A 10 38.09 41.74 0.77
C LYS A 10 38.43 42.80 1.87
N PRO A 11 38.05 42.66 3.15
CA PRO A 11 36.82 42.11 3.77
C PRO A 11 36.20 43.11 4.78
N LYS A 12 35.07 42.79 5.44
CA LYS A 12 34.98 42.56 6.92
C LYS A 12 33.54 42.51 7.50
N LYS A 13 33.40 41.57 8.44
CA LYS A 13 32.45 41.43 9.57
C LYS A 13 31.32 42.45 9.80
N ALA A 14 30.14 41.90 10.12
CA ALA A 14 29.35 42.29 11.30
C ALA A 14 28.77 41.02 11.98
N HIS A 15 28.54 41.06 13.30
CA HIS A 15 27.81 40.03 14.06
C HIS A 15 26.45 40.60 14.50
N SER A 16 25.47 39.72 14.71
CA SER A 16 24.36 39.99 15.63
C SER A 16 23.98 38.71 16.39
N HIS A 17 23.91 38.81 17.71
CA HIS A 17 23.41 37.80 18.64
C HIS A 17 22.82 38.57 19.82
N ALA A 18 21.56 38.33 20.17
CA ALA A 18 20.89 39.03 21.27
C ALA A 18 19.77 38.16 21.84
N ASP A 19 19.99 37.66 23.05
CA ASP A 19 19.01 36.92 23.83
C ASP A 19 18.07 37.87 24.59
N ALA A 20 16.84 37.41 24.84
CA ALA A 20 15.98 37.98 25.87
C ALA A 20 15.16 36.87 26.55
N ARG A 21 15.61 36.43 27.74
CA ARG A 21 14.79 35.64 28.65
C ARG A 21 13.90 36.57 29.50
N SER A 22 12.72 36.10 29.88
CA SER A 22 12.17 36.37 31.22
C SER A 22 11.17 35.29 31.61
N ALA A 23 11.17 34.93 32.89
CA ALA A 23 10.21 34.03 33.50
C ALA A 23 9.67 34.69 34.77
N ALA A 24 8.36 34.54 35.01
CA ALA A 24 7.70 34.97 36.25
C ALA A 24 6.74 33.87 36.71
N LYS A 25 6.62 33.71 38.03
CA LYS A 25 5.93 32.58 38.69
C LYS A 25 5.26 33.10 39.96
N LEU A 26 3.96 32.85 40.14
CA LEU A 26 3.23 32.98 41.41
C LEU A 26 1.91 32.18 41.34
N GLU A 27 1.28 31.92 42.49
CA GLU A 27 0.24 30.88 42.67
C GLU A 27 -1.03 31.39 43.39
N LYS A 28 -2.09 30.55 43.41
CA LYS A 28 -3.23 30.50 44.39
C LYS A 28 -4.22 31.68 44.32
N SER A 29 -5.50 31.59 44.72
CA SER A 29 -6.48 30.49 44.99
C SER A 29 -7.90 31.13 45.11
N SER A 30 -9.06 30.53 45.44
CA SER A 30 -9.48 29.19 45.92
C SER A 30 -11.00 28.97 45.70
N HIS A 31 -11.51 27.74 45.89
CA HIS A 31 -12.94 27.37 46.05
C HIS A 31 -13.88 27.59 44.83
N ARG A 32 -15.11 27.04 44.72
CA ARG A 32 -15.90 26.06 45.52
C ARG A 32 -16.88 25.32 44.58
N GLY A 33 -17.24 24.06 44.86
CA GLY A 33 -18.30 23.33 44.14
C GLY A 33 -18.52 21.93 44.73
N VAL A 34 -19.79 21.48 44.86
CA VAL A 34 -20.15 20.31 45.69
C VAL A 34 -21.13 19.36 44.98
N SER A 35 -20.82 18.06 45.07
CA SER A 35 -21.67 16.86 44.93
C SER A 35 -22.83 16.81 43.92
N ARG A 36 -22.78 15.78 43.06
CA ARG A 36 -23.88 14.80 43.03
C ARG A 36 -23.40 13.41 42.61
N GLN A 37 -23.80 12.38 43.36
CA GLN A 37 -23.76 10.99 42.91
C GLN A 37 -25.01 10.69 42.06
N THR A 38 -24.86 9.95 40.95
CA THR A 38 -25.92 9.04 40.49
C THR A 38 -25.35 7.95 39.59
N LYS A 39 -25.54 6.70 40.06
CA LYS A 39 -25.82 5.46 39.34
C LYS A 39 -25.31 5.30 37.90
N SER A 40 -24.40 4.33 37.78
CA SER A 40 -24.18 3.44 36.64
C SER A 40 -25.34 3.26 35.64
N ASP A 41 -25.01 3.42 34.35
CA ASP A 41 -25.61 2.65 33.26
C ASP A 41 -24.50 1.85 32.57
N THR A 42 -24.67 0.53 32.47
CA THR A 42 -23.69 -0.39 31.86
C THR A 42 -23.79 -0.37 30.34
N ASN A 43 -23.33 0.72 29.74
CA ASN A 43 -23.32 0.86 28.29
C ASN A 43 -22.21 -0.01 27.68
N VAL A 44 -22.57 -1.21 27.21
CA VAL A 44 -21.64 -2.19 26.61
C VAL A 44 -21.14 -1.65 25.27
N ASN A 45 -20.07 -0.85 25.35
CA ASN A 45 -19.50 -0.17 24.21
C ASN A 45 -18.72 -1.16 23.33
N VAL A 46 -19.45 -1.87 22.46
CA VAL A 46 -18.89 -2.72 21.40
C VAL A 46 -18.23 -1.83 20.36
N LYS A 47 -17.07 -1.28 20.72
CA LYS A 47 -16.15 -0.65 19.78
C LYS A 47 -15.69 -1.73 18.81
N LYS A 48 -16.35 -1.83 17.66
CA LYS A 48 -15.77 -2.43 16.46
C LYS A 48 -14.43 -1.73 16.22
N THR A 49 -13.35 -2.36 16.64
CA THR A 49 -12.01 -1.83 16.45
C THR A 49 -11.75 -1.79 14.96
N ARG A 50 -11.58 -0.59 14.40
CA ARG A 50 -11.05 -0.42 13.04
C ARG A 50 -9.64 -1.02 13.05
N LYS A 51 -9.52 -2.30 12.66
CA LYS A 51 -8.23 -3.01 12.49
C LYS A 51 -7.35 -2.10 11.64
N ARG A 52 -6.14 -1.80 12.13
CA ARG A 52 -5.25 -0.84 11.47
C ARG A 52 -4.71 -1.48 10.19
N ILE A 53 -4.88 -0.76 9.07
CA ILE A 53 -4.35 -1.10 7.73
C ILE A 53 -2.86 -1.48 7.79
N ASP A 54 -2.10 -0.82 8.67
CA ASP A 54 -0.65 -0.99 8.91
C ASP A 54 -0.26 -2.05 9.97
N SER A 55 -1.13 -2.99 10.33
CA SER A 55 -0.71 -4.05 11.27
C SER A 55 0.31 -4.99 10.60
N PHE A 56 1.53 -5.05 11.13
CA PHE A 56 2.49 -6.09 10.76
C PHE A 56 2.10 -7.36 11.52
N SER A 57 1.83 -8.46 10.81
CA SER A 57 1.40 -9.74 11.38
C SER A 57 2.06 -10.88 10.61
N HIS A 58 2.58 -11.89 11.33
CA HIS A 58 3.32 -12.98 10.71
C HIS A 58 2.40 -13.90 9.88
N ALA A 59 1.12 -14.01 10.28
CA ALA A 59 0.10 -14.75 9.55
C ALA A 59 -0.14 -14.24 8.12
N ILE A 60 0.00 -12.93 7.87
CA ILE A 60 -0.17 -12.34 6.53
C ILE A 60 0.91 -12.87 5.58
N TYR A 61 2.17 -12.94 6.04
CA TYR A 61 3.29 -13.45 5.24
C TYR A 61 3.24 -14.97 5.08
N GLU A 62 2.78 -15.72 6.09
CA GLU A 62 2.52 -17.16 5.99
C GLU A 62 1.46 -17.45 4.92
N ASN A 63 0.31 -16.78 5.00
CA ASN A 63 -0.80 -16.92 4.05
C ASN A 63 -0.38 -16.52 2.63
N ALA A 64 0.34 -15.42 2.48
CA ALA A 64 0.91 -15.00 1.19
C ALA A 64 1.95 -15.99 0.65
N SER A 65 2.74 -16.64 1.50
CA SER A 65 3.71 -17.67 1.06
C SER A 65 3.02 -18.93 0.52
N LYS A 66 1.89 -19.35 1.11
CA LYS A 66 1.06 -20.47 0.61
C LYS A 66 0.41 -20.13 -0.72
N ILE A 67 -0.12 -18.91 -0.86
CA ILE A 67 -0.64 -18.42 -2.16
C ILE A 67 0.49 -18.41 -3.20
N PHE A 68 1.70 -17.95 -2.85
CA PHE A 68 2.85 -17.96 -3.76
C PHE A 68 3.28 -19.39 -4.18
N GLN A 69 3.22 -20.36 -3.26
CA GLN A 69 3.45 -21.78 -3.59
C GLN A 69 2.38 -22.34 -4.54
N HIS A 70 1.11 -21.97 -4.35
CA HIS A 70 0.03 -22.31 -5.29
C HIS A 70 0.28 -21.67 -6.68
N LEU A 71 0.71 -20.41 -6.74
CA LEU A 71 1.14 -19.72 -7.98
C LEU A 71 2.40 -20.32 -8.64
N LYS A 72 3.10 -21.26 -7.98
CA LYS A 72 4.15 -22.09 -8.56
C LYS A 72 3.70 -23.53 -8.89
N GLY A 73 2.43 -23.86 -8.69
CA GLY A 73 1.90 -25.22 -8.90
C GLY A 73 2.38 -26.25 -7.87
N GLN A 74 2.95 -25.82 -6.74
CA GLN A 74 3.48 -26.71 -5.70
C GLN A 74 2.42 -27.18 -4.69
N ILE A 75 1.29 -26.48 -4.62
CA ILE A 75 0.23 -26.63 -3.63
C ILE A 75 -1.13 -26.57 -4.35
N THR A 76 -2.11 -27.36 -3.90
CA THR A 76 -3.44 -27.42 -4.51
C THR A 76 -4.35 -26.27 -4.05
N SER A 77 -5.39 -25.93 -4.83
CA SER A 77 -6.32 -24.84 -4.45
C SER A 77 -7.10 -25.13 -3.16
N SER A 78 -7.21 -26.40 -2.74
CA SER A 78 -7.79 -26.83 -1.47
C SER A 78 -6.97 -26.46 -0.22
N GLU A 79 -5.69 -26.12 -0.39
CA GLU A 79 -4.77 -25.74 0.70
C GLU A 79 -4.60 -24.21 0.81
N LEU A 80 -5.33 -23.43 0.00
CA LEU A 80 -5.30 -21.97 0.05
C LEU A 80 -5.88 -21.44 1.36
N PRO A 81 -5.31 -20.38 1.94
CA PRO A 81 -5.82 -19.79 3.17
C PRO A 81 -7.21 -19.15 2.97
N VAL A 82 -8.10 -19.43 3.91
CA VAL A 82 -9.40 -18.76 4.05
C VAL A 82 -9.21 -17.48 4.87
N PHE A 83 -9.91 -16.40 4.51
CA PHE A 83 -9.81 -15.10 5.16
C PHE A 83 -11.19 -14.61 5.61
N GLU A 84 -11.27 -14.09 6.84
CA GLU A 84 -12.47 -13.38 7.32
C GLU A 84 -12.50 -11.91 6.88
N ASP A 85 -11.34 -11.27 6.79
CA ASP A 85 -11.19 -9.85 6.42
C ASP A 85 -10.76 -9.72 4.96
N ASP A 86 -11.53 -8.96 4.19
CA ASP A 86 -11.27 -8.70 2.78
C ASP A 86 -10.01 -7.87 2.55
N LEU A 87 -9.61 -7.03 3.52
CA LEU A 87 -8.38 -6.25 3.46
C LEU A 87 -7.15 -7.15 3.67
N GLU A 88 -7.23 -8.09 4.63
CA GLU A 88 -6.18 -9.08 4.86
C GLU A 88 -6.02 -10.01 3.66
N ARG A 89 -7.14 -10.48 3.09
CA ARG A 89 -7.19 -11.24 1.83
C ARG A 89 -6.46 -10.50 0.71
N ARG A 90 -6.86 -9.26 0.40
CA ARG A 90 -6.26 -8.44 -0.66
C ARG A 90 -4.76 -8.22 -0.43
N ARG A 91 -4.33 -7.98 0.82
CA ARG A 91 -2.91 -7.80 1.15
C ARG A 91 -2.11 -9.09 0.94
N ALA A 92 -2.60 -10.24 1.40
CA ALA A 92 -1.90 -11.52 1.24
C ALA A 92 -1.75 -11.91 -0.26
N TYR A 93 -2.82 -11.75 -1.05
CA TYR A 93 -2.75 -11.97 -2.50
C TYR A 93 -1.82 -10.96 -3.19
N SER A 94 -1.85 -9.67 -2.82
CA SER A 94 -0.95 -8.65 -3.38
C SER A 94 0.52 -8.99 -3.17
N LEU A 95 0.90 -9.42 -1.96
CA LEU A 95 2.28 -9.86 -1.66
C LEU A 95 2.67 -11.13 -2.42
N ALA A 96 1.76 -12.09 -2.56
CA ALA A 96 2.01 -13.33 -3.30
C ALA A 96 2.19 -13.10 -4.81
N PHE A 97 1.32 -12.30 -5.43
CA PHE A 97 1.45 -11.90 -6.83
C PHE A 97 2.67 -10.99 -7.05
N GLY A 98 3.01 -10.12 -6.10
CA GLY A 98 4.24 -9.34 -6.11
C GLY A 98 5.49 -10.22 -6.11
N ALA A 99 5.57 -11.18 -5.19
CA ALA A 99 6.66 -12.15 -5.13
C ALA A 99 6.77 -13.02 -6.40
N LYS A 100 5.64 -13.32 -7.06
CA LYS A 100 5.62 -14.05 -8.34
C LYS A 100 6.03 -13.21 -9.54
N ARG A 101 5.59 -11.96 -9.62
CA ARG A 101 5.95 -10.99 -10.68
C ARG A 101 7.43 -10.65 -10.65
N TYR A 102 7.94 -10.31 -9.46
CA TYR A 102 9.33 -9.92 -9.27
C TYR A 102 10.27 -11.11 -9.00
N GLU A 103 9.82 -12.36 -9.20
CA GLU A 103 10.54 -13.59 -8.81
C GLU A 103 12.02 -13.58 -9.23
N LYS A 104 12.31 -13.29 -10.51
CA LYS A 104 13.69 -13.21 -11.01
C LYS A 104 14.48 -12.08 -10.33
N VAL A 105 13.91 -10.89 -10.25
CA VAL A 105 14.56 -9.69 -9.68
C VAL A 105 14.90 -9.89 -8.20
N LEU A 106 14.01 -10.56 -7.45
CA LEU A 106 14.22 -10.90 -6.05
C LEU A 106 15.33 -11.95 -5.88
N ASP A 107 15.36 -12.98 -6.72
CA ASP A 107 16.43 -13.99 -6.72
C ASP A 107 17.80 -13.40 -7.10
N ASP A 108 17.87 -12.54 -8.13
CA ASP A 108 19.08 -11.82 -8.53
C ASP A 108 19.63 -10.94 -7.37
N VAL A 109 18.73 -10.28 -6.61
CA VAL A 109 19.09 -9.47 -5.43
C VAL A 109 19.51 -10.32 -4.23
N LEU A 110 18.90 -11.49 -4.00
CA LEU A 110 19.27 -12.43 -2.94
C LEU A 110 20.64 -13.08 -3.20
N LEU A 111 20.96 -13.33 -4.47
CA LEU A 111 22.24 -13.84 -4.94
C LEU A 111 23.36 -12.79 -4.78
N ASP A 112 23.21 -11.60 -5.38
CA ASP A 112 24.22 -10.53 -5.35
C ASP A 112 24.39 -9.87 -3.96
N SER A 113 23.46 -10.11 -3.03
CA SER A 113 23.63 -9.76 -1.60
C SER A 113 24.24 -10.88 -0.75
N TYR A 114 24.49 -12.07 -1.31
CA TYR A 114 24.98 -13.27 -0.60
C TYR A 114 24.10 -13.65 0.60
N PHE A 115 22.78 -13.46 0.47
CA PHE A 115 21.83 -13.69 1.55
C PHE A 115 21.75 -15.17 1.92
N PHE A 116 21.47 -16.05 0.95
CA PHE A 116 21.40 -17.49 1.21
C PHE A 116 22.78 -18.10 1.55
N SER A 117 23.89 -17.51 1.07
CA SER A 117 25.24 -17.88 1.55
C SER A 117 25.43 -17.62 3.06
N SER A 118 24.69 -16.68 3.62
CA SER A 118 24.70 -16.37 5.06
C SER A 118 23.60 -17.13 5.84
N TYR A 119 22.54 -17.57 5.15
CA TYR A 119 21.33 -18.17 5.75
C TYR A 119 20.78 -19.35 4.93
N PHE A 120 21.63 -20.34 4.62
CA PHE A 120 21.34 -21.43 3.66
C PHE A 120 20.03 -22.19 3.96
N LYS A 121 19.69 -22.39 5.25
CA LYS A 121 18.44 -23.06 5.67
C LYS A 121 17.17 -22.39 5.12
N PHE A 122 17.20 -21.08 4.89
CA PHE A 122 16.05 -20.37 4.32
C PHE A 122 15.88 -20.65 2.82
N GLU A 123 16.95 -20.97 2.09
CA GLU A 123 16.86 -21.35 0.68
C GLU A 123 16.14 -22.70 0.52
N THR A 124 16.50 -23.67 1.36
CA THR A 124 15.92 -25.03 1.32
C THR A 124 14.47 -25.06 1.79
N TYR A 125 14.15 -24.46 2.94
CA TYR A 125 12.87 -24.69 3.62
C TYR A 125 11.88 -23.51 3.55
N HIS A 126 12.36 -22.28 3.33
CA HIS A 126 11.56 -21.07 3.53
C HIS A 126 11.64 -20.05 2.40
N LYS A 127 12.17 -20.40 1.22
CA LYS A 127 12.38 -19.46 0.10
C LYS A 127 11.11 -18.67 -0.25
N HIS A 128 9.94 -19.31 -0.23
CA HIS A 128 8.64 -18.65 -0.46
C HIS A 128 8.34 -17.55 0.57
N ARG A 129 8.63 -17.78 1.86
CA ARG A 129 8.51 -16.75 2.92
C ARG A 129 9.54 -15.64 2.71
N VAL A 130 10.80 -15.96 2.37
CA VAL A 130 11.84 -14.95 2.09
C VAL A 130 11.44 -14.02 0.95
N MET A 131 10.95 -14.57 -0.18
CA MET A 131 10.52 -13.76 -1.33
C MET A 131 9.36 -12.82 -0.98
N VAL A 132 8.37 -13.34 -0.24
CA VAL A 132 7.18 -12.60 0.20
C VAL A 132 7.51 -11.52 1.25
N LEU A 133 8.44 -11.76 2.17
CA LEU A 133 8.94 -10.72 3.06
C LEU A 133 9.82 -9.71 2.31
N LEU A 134 10.68 -10.14 1.38
CA LEU A 134 11.59 -9.26 0.66
C LEU A 134 10.85 -8.26 -0.23
N ILE A 135 9.76 -8.66 -0.90
CA ILE A 135 8.97 -7.73 -1.71
C ILE A 135 8.26 -6.66 -0.85
N ASP A 136 7.63 -7.03 0.27
CA ASP A 136 7.05 -6.08 1.23
C ASP A 136 8.15 -5.17 1.81
N TYR A 137 9.31 -5.73 2.16
CA TYR A 137 10.45 -4.99 2.68
C TYR A 137 10.96 -3.96 1.67
N GLN A 138 11.14 -4.36 0.40
CA GLN A 138 11.57 -3.49 -0.69
C GLN A 138 10.57 -2.37 -0.94
N GLN A 139 9.27 -2.69 -1.03
CA GLN A 139 8.19 -1.73 -1.26
C GLN A 139 8.10 -0.70 -0.13
N ASN A 140 8.27 -1.12 1.12
CA ASN A 140 8.33 -0.23 2.28
C ASN A 140 9.66 0.57 2.40
N GLY A 141 10.60 0.42 1.46
CA GLY A 141 11.88 1.15 1.45
C GLY A 141 12.97 0.53 2.33
N PHE A 142 12.92 -0.79 2.53
CA PHE A 142 13.76 -1.61 3.41
C PHE A 142 13.59 -1.30 4.91
N PHE A 143 12.32 -1.26 5.34
CA PHE A 143 11.88 -1.21 6.74
C PHE A 143 10.58 -1.99 6.91
N PHE A 144 10.45 -2.78 7.97
CA PHE A 144 9.18 -3.40 8.34
C PHE A 144 8.33 -2.48 9.25
N GLY A 145 7.02 -2.71 9.29
CA GLY A 145 6.08 -1.86 10.04
C GLY A 145 6.31 -1.83 11.56
N ASN A 146 6.71 -2.97 12.13
CA ASN A 146 7.07 -3.14 13.54
C ASN A 146 8.41 -2.47 13.93
N GLU A 147 9.32 -2.21 12.98
CA GLU A 147 10.52 -1.40 13.25
C GLU A 147 10.17 0.08 13.45
N ARG A 148 9.29 0.62 12.59
CA ARG A 148 8.94 2.05 12.56
C ARG A 148 8.05 2.45 13.73
N LYS A 149 7.20 1.54 14.18
CA LYS A 149 6.26 1.73 15.28
C LYS A 149 6.55 0.60 16.25
N LYS A 150 7.10 0.91 17.45
CA LYS A 150 7.22 -0.06 18.55
C LYS A 150 5.82 -0.52 18.98
N THR A 151 5.29 -1.48 18.26
CA THR A 151 4.00 -2.12 18.50
C THR A 151 4.23 -3.32 19.40
N VAL A 152 3.42 -3.46 20.44
CA VAL A 152 3.32 -4.71 21.19
C VAL A 152 2.71 -5.73 20.23
N ILE A 153 3.55 -6.62 19.70
CA ILE A 153 3.10 -7.80 18.97
C ILE A 153 2.58 -8.77 20.05
N ASN A 154 1.39 -9.35 19.87
CA ASN A 154 0.95 -10.39 20.79
C ASN A 154 1.85 -11.62 20.56
N GLU A 155 2.41 -12.20 21.62
CA GLU A 155 3.33 -13.34 21.50
C GLU A 155 2.69 -14.56 20.80
N ALA A 156 1.36 -14.68 20.88
CA ALA A 156 0.58 -15.71 20.17
C ALA A 156 0.51 -15.51 18.63
N ASP A 157 0.74 -14.29 18.12
CA ASP A 157 0.71 -13.97 16.68
C ASP A 157 2.12 -14.09 16.03
N VAL A 158 3.15 -14.46 16.81
CA VAL A 158 4.55 -14.55 16.39
C VAL A 158 4.87 -15.95 15.87
N LEU A 159 5.03 -16.08 14.54
CA LEU A 159 5.62 -17.28 13.93
C LEU A 159 7.15 -17.16 13.95
N PRO A 160 7.91 -18.07 14.63
CA PRO A 160 9.35 -17.93 14.83
C PRO A 160 10.16 -17.89 13.52
N ASP A 161 9.88 -18.77 12.57
CA ASP A 161 10.56 -18.83 11.28
C ASP A 161 10.49 -17.48 10.53
N ILE A 162 9.35 -16.80 10.64
CA ILE A 162 9.11 -15.50 10.00
C ILE A 162 9.82 -14.38 10.75
N GLN A 163 9.93 -14.47 12.08
CA GLN A 163 10.76 -13.55 12.86
C GLN A 163 12.23 -13.67 12.48
N GLU A 164 12.77 -14.90 12.38
CA GLU A 164 14.18 -15.11 12.07
C GLU A 164 14.53 -14.64 10.65
N ILE A 165 13.63 -14.87 9.68
CA ILE A 165 13.77 -14.30 8.33
C ILE A 165 13.69 -12.77 8.36
N GLN A 166 12.82 -12.17 9.19
CA GLN A 166 12.73 -10.72 9.35
C GLN A 166 14.06 -10.15 9.89
N GLU A 167 14.61 -10.73 10.94
CA GLU A 167 15.88 -10.32 11.56
C GLU A 167 17.06 -10.50 10.60
N ALA A 168 17.08 -11.57 9.80
CA ALA A 168 18.06 -11.78 8.74
C ALA A 168 17.98 -10.74 7.61
N LEU A 169 16.77 -10.40 7.14
CA LEU A 169 16.56 -9.35 6.13
C LEU A 169 16.95 -7.97 6.68
N ILE A 170 16.70 -7.72 7.96
CA ILE A 170 17.17 -6.51 8.68
C ILE A 170 18.70 -6.47 8.73
N SER A 171 19.39 -7.58 9.08
CA SER A 171 20.86 -7.62 9.14
C SER A 171 21.50 -7.38 7.77
N HIS A 172 20.84 -7.86 6.69
CA HIS A 172 21.32 -7.71 5.31
C HIS A 172 20.84 -6.46 4.59
N ARG A 173 20.09 -5.55 5.25
CA ARG A 173 19.53 -4.31 4.67
C ARG A 173 20.48 -3.56 3.73
N THR A 174 21.70 -3.28 4.17
CA THR A 174 22.68 -2.52 3.37
C THR A 174 23.14 -3.31 2.14
N LYS A 175 23.35 -4.62 2.27
CA LYS A 175 23.71 -5.52 1.15
C LYS A 175 22.57 -5.62 0.13
N LEU A 176 21.34 -5.84 0.59
CA LEU A 176 20.14 -5.96 -0.25
C LEU A 176 19.84 -4.64 -1.00
N ARG A 177 19.93 -3.49 -0.33
CA ARG A 177 19.82 -2.17 -0.96
C ARG A 177 20.90 -1.93 -2.01
N ALA A 178 22.15 -2.31 -1.71
CA ALA A 178 23.26 -2.18 -2.65
C ALA A 178 23.09 -3.12 -3.86
N ALA A 179 22.61 -4.34 -3.67
CA ALA A 179 22.33 -5.30 -4.75
C ALA A 179 21.22 -4.80 -5.68
N LEU A 180 20.09 -4.34 -5.13
CA LEU A 180 19.01 -3.75 -5.94
C LEU A 180 19.49 -2.48 -6.69
N ALA A 181 20.34 -1.66 -6.07
CA ALA A 181 20.93 -0.49 -6.73
C ALA A 181 21.89 -0.89 -7.86
N ARG A 182 22.75 -1.89 -7.66
CA ARG A 182 23.62 -2.44 -8.72
C ARG A 182 22.81 -3.01 -9.87
N SER A 183 21.75 -3.77 -9.58
CA SER A 183 20.82 -4.31 -10.56
C SER A 183 20.22 -3.20 -11.44
N ARG A 184 19.70 -2.14 -10.82
CA ARG A 184 19.15 -0.96 -11.53
C ARG A 184 20.19 -0.19 -12.35
N ILE A 185 21.42 -0.08 -11.88
CA ILE A 185 22.50 0.58 -12.65
C ILE A 185 22.91 -0.26 -13.85
N ARG A 186 23.09 -1.58 -13.67
CA ARG A 186 23.44 -2.54 -14.73
C ARG A 186 22.41 -2.57 -15.85
N ASP A 187 21.13 -2.58 -15.50
CA ASP A 187 20.01 -2.70 -16.43
C ASP A 187 19.42 -1.33 -16.84
N CYS A 188 20.05 -0.22 -16.42
CA CYS A 188 19.59 1.16 -16.62
C CYS A 188 18.14 1.46 -16.18
N ALA A 189 17.63 0.69 -15.20
CA ALA A 189 16.24 0.72 -14.76
C ALA A 189 15.93 1.91 -13.82
N ILE A 190 15.18 2.88 -14.34
CA ILE A 190 14.77 4.09 -13.61
C ILE A 190 13.90 3.81 -12.37
N SER A 191 13.21 2.66 -12.32
CA SER A 191 12.40 2.21 -11.18
C SER A 191 12.67 0.72 -10.86
N VAL A 192 11.82 0.07 -10.06
CA VAL A 192 11.91 -1.39 -9.82
C VAL A 192 11.06 -2.16 -10.83
N GLU A 193 9.93 -1.59 -11.24
CA GLU A 193 9.06 -2.05 -12.33
C GLU A 193 9.86 -2.17 -13.63
N ALA A 194 10.76 -1.21 -13.88
CA ALA A 194 11.66 -1.19 -15.04
C ALA A 194 12.71 -2.32 -15.09
N LEU A 195 12.83 -3.15 -14.05
CA LEU A 195 13.64 -4.39 -14.05
C LEU A 195 12.87 -5.61 -14.60
N LEU A 196 11.56 -5.49 -14.80
CA LEU A 196 10.73 -6.57 -15.35
C LEU A 196 10.88 -6.66 -16.88
N PRO A 197 10.56 -7.81 -17.50
CA PRO A 197 10.39 -7.92 -18.96
C PRO A 197 9.35 -6.91 -19.46
N LYS A 198 9.53 -6.40 -20.70
CA LYS A 198 8.66 -5.37 -21.28
C LYS A 198 7.18 -5.77 -21.27
N GLU A 199 6.92 -7.03 -21.57
CA GLU A 199 5.60 -7.63 -21.65
C GLU A 199 4.87 -7.56 -20.28
N GLU A 200 5.61 -7.59 -19.17
CA GLU A 200 5.04 -7.42 -17.82
C GLU A 200 4.92 -5.94 -17.43
N GLN A 201 5.82 -5.07 -17.91
CA GLN A 201 5.67 -3.61 -17.77
C GLN A 201 4.43 -3.10 -18.52
N GLU A 202 4.22 -3.54 -19.76
CA GLU A 202 3.06 -3.25 -20.59
C GLU A 202 1.76 -3.76 -19.93
N LYS A 203 1.75 -4.97 -19.37
CA LYS A 203 0.62 -5.46 -18.55
C LYS A 203 0.34 -4.59 -17.32
N ILE A 204 1.37 -4.10 -16.63
CA ILE A 204 1.19 -3.19 -15.48
C ILE A 204 0.58 -1.86 -15.94
N GLN A 205 1.08 -1.28 -17.04
CA GLN A 205 0.56 -0.04 -17.60
C GLN A 205 -0.89 -0.20 -18.08
N TYR A 206 -1.19 -1.25 -18.83
CA TYR A 206 -2.54 -1.55 -19.30
C TYR A 206 -3.53 -1.79 -18.14
N ALA A 207 -3.14 -2.59 -17.14
CA ALA A 207 -3.97 -2.84 -15.95
C ALA A 207 -4.14 -1.60 -15.06
N ALA A 208 -3.23 -0.61 -15.15
CA ALA A 208 -3.35 0.70 -14.52
C ALA A 208 -4.21 1.68 -15.34
N ALA A 209 -4.22 1.58 -16.68
CA ALA A 209 -5.09 2.38 -17.55
C ALA A 209 -6.56 1.91 -17.46
N GLN A 210 -6.78 0.60 -17.56
CA GLN A 210 -7.80 -0.17 -16.83
C GLN A 210 -9.12 0.53 -16.41
N PRO A 211 -10.01 1.02 -17.30
CA PRO A 211 -11.30 1.57 -16.88
C PRO A 211 -12.14 0.53 -16.12
N VAL A 212 -12.98 0.99 -15.18
CA VAL A 212 -13.82 0.11 -14.36
C VAL A 212 -15.22 0.06 -14.93
N TYR A 213 -15.62 -1.13 -15.39
CA TYR A 213 -16.97 -1.38 -15.87
C TYR A 213 -17.87 -1.74 -14.70
N ALA A 214 -19.08 -1.16 -14.63
CA ALA A 214 -20.09 -1.59 -13.68
C ALA A 214 -21.48 -1.63 -14.33
N ARG A 215 -22.15 -2.76 -14.17
CA ARG A 215 -23.47 -3.03 -14.74
C ARG A 215 -24.56 -2.73 -13.72
N ILE A 216 -25.61 -2.04 -14.17
CA ILE A 216 -26.79 -1.70 -13.37
C ILE A 216 -27.66 -2.95 -13.18
N ASN A 217 -28.06 -3.21 -11.93
CA ASN A 217 -28.95 -4.29 -11.58
C ASN A 217 -30.42 -3.86 -11.69
N THR A 218 -30.98 -3.99 -12.89
CA THR A 218 -32.36 -3.63 -13.24
C THR A 218 -33.45 -4.38 -12.46
N LEU A 219 -33.09 -5.40 -11.66
CA LEU A 219 -34.00 -6.07 -10.74
C LEU A 219 -34.13 -5.37 -9.37
N LYS A 220 -33.30 -4.36 -9.09
CA LYS A 220 -33.28 -3.61 -7.82
C LYS A 220 -33.40 -2.10 -7.97
N THR A 221 -32.93 -1.53 -9.08
CA THR A 221 -32.87 -0.07 -9.28
C THR A 221 -33.03 0.30 -10.75
N THR A 222 -33.41 1.54 -11.02
CA THR A 222 -33.42 2.12 -12.38
C THR A 222 -32.12 2.87 -12.69
N LEU A 223 -31.85 3.10 -13.97
CA LEU A 223 -30.65 3.82 -14.42
C LEU A 223 -30.62 5.26 -13.88
N ASP A 224 -31.76 5.95 -13.83
CA ASP A 224 -31.81 7.34 -13.36
C ASP A 224 -31.58 7.46 -11.84
N GLU A 225 -32.08 6.52 -11.04
CA GLU A 225 -31.75 6.43 -9.59
C GLU A 225 -30.24 6.31 -9.34
N VAL A 226 -29.58 5.42 -10.09
CA VAL A 226 -28.12 5.23 -10.02
C VAL A 226 -27.39 6.53 -10.40
N LEU A 227 -27.83 7.22 -11.45
CA LEU A 227 -27.19 8.47 -11.89
C LEU A 227 -27.36 9.62 -10.89
N GLU A 228 -28.55 9.82 -10.32
CA GLU A 228 -28.75 10.86 -9.31
C GLU A 228 -27.99 10.55 -8.01
N THR A 229 -27.88 9.28 -7.62
CA THR A 229 -27.07 8.84 -6.48
C THR A 229 -25.58 9.14 -6.71
N LEU A 230 -25.05 8.74 -7.88
CA LEU A 230 -23.65 9.01 -8.25
C LEU A 230 -23.34 10.51 -8.30
N LYS A 231 -24.22 11.33 -8.88
CA LYS A 231 -24.07 12.80 -8.89
C LYS A 231 -24.05 13.39 -7.48
N ALA A 232 -24.93 12.91 -6.58
CA ALA A 232 -24.98 13.36 -5.19
C ALA A 232 -23.67 13.04 -4.43
N ASP A 233 -23.10 11.86 -4.66
CA ASP A 233 -21.80 11.44 -4.12
C ASP A 233 -20.59 11.99 -4.93
N ARG A 234 -20.83 13.01 -5.77
CA ARG A 234 -19.85 13.81 -6.52
C ARG A 234 -19.09 13.07 -7.62
N PHE A 235 -19.69 12.05 -8.22
CA PHE A 235 -19.21 11.49 -9.47
C PHE A 235 -19.63 12.38 -10.65
N SER A 236 -18.70 12.65 -11.56
CA SER A 236 -18.93 13.50 -12.74
C SER A 236 -19.39 12.65 -13.93
N LEU A 237 -20.60 12.90 -14.44
CA LEU A 237 -21.09 12.25 -15.66
C LEU A 237 -20.48 12.93 -16.89
N GLU A 238 -19.60 12.21 -17.58
CA GLU A 238 -19.08 12.57 -18.90
C GLU A 238 -20.03 12.08 -20.02
N ALA A 239 -20.05 12.80 -21.15
CA ALA A 239 -21.03 12.59 -22.21
C ALA A 239 -20.76 11.36 -23.09
N LYS A 240 -19.49 10.93 -23.17
CA LYS A 240 -18.94 9.82 -23.97
C LYS A 240 -17.71 9.26 -23.25
N LEU A 241 -17.22 8.11 -23.71
CA LEU A 241 -15.81 7.76 -23.52
C LEU A 241 -14.92 8.72 -24.33
N PRO A 242 -13.72 9.07 -23.87
CA PRO A 242 -12.71 9.72 -24.70
C PRO A 242 -12.44 8.90 -25.99
N GLU A 243 -12.30 9.59 -27.13
CA GLU A 243 -12.11 8.95 -28.44
C GLU A 243 -10.62 8.73 -28.79
N ASP A 244 -9.71 9.37 -28.05
CA ASP A 244 -8.24 9.24 -28.12
C ASP A 244 -7.66 8.58 -26.84
N GLU A 245 -6.33 8.46 -26.71
CA GLU A 245 -5.63 7.88 -25.53
C GLU A 245 -5.81 8.67 -24.21
N GLU A 246 -6.65 9.71 -24.17
CA GLU A 246 -6.95 10.46 -22.94
C GLU A 246 -7.79 9.61 -21.98
N MET A 247 -7.31 9.38 -20.76
CA MET A 247 -8.08 8.67 -19.73
C MET A 247 -9.07 9.60 -19.01
N MET A 248 -10.28 9.10 -18.73
CA MET A 248 -11.21 9.70 -17.75
C MET A 248 -10.51 9.86 -16.38
N GLN A 249 -10.61 11.05 -15.77
CA GLN A 249 -9.83 11.44 -14.58
C GLN A 249 -10.70 11.68 -13.32
N GLY A 250 -10.13 11.53 -12.13
CA GLY A 250 -10.81 11.80 -10.88
C GLY A 250 -11.96 10.83 -10.60
N LYS A 251 -13.15 11.37 -10.31
CA LYS A 251 -14.37 10.58 -10.06
C LYS A 251 -15.33 10.63 -11.24
N SER A 252 -14.85 10.56 -12.47
CA SER A 252 -15.72 10.61 -13.64
C SER A 252 -16.13 9.23 -14.16
N PHE A 253 -17.25 9.23 -14.87
CA PHE A 253 -17.85 8.05 -15.49
C PHE A 253 -18.77 8.46 -16.66
N CYS A 254 -19.00 7.55 -17.59
CA CYS A 254 -19.91 7.72 -18.72
C CYS A 254 -20.83 6.49 -18.88
N ARG A 255 -21.80 6.59 -19.80
CA ARG A 255 -22.63 5.46 -20.25
C ARG A 255 -21.94 4.78 -21.43
N ASP A 256 -22.02 3.45 -21.52
CA ASP A 256 -21.55 2.72 -22.71
C ASP A 256 -22.49 2.95 -23.92
N GLU A 257 -21.92 3.10 -25.13
CA GLU A 257 -22.70 3.37 -26.35
C GLU A 257 -23.48 2.15 -26.88
N HIS A 258 -23.09 0.93 -26.48
CA HIS A 258 -23.65 -0.33 -26.96
C HIS A 258 -24.51 -1.05 -25.91
N PHE A 259 -24.31 -0.75 -24.63
CA PHE A 259 -24.97 -1.43 -23.51
C PHE A 259 -25.66 -0.45 -22.56
N GLU A 260 -26.97 -0.25 -22.75
CA GLU A 260 -27.84 0.67 -21.97
C GLU A 260 -27.68 0.60 -20.45
N ASN A 261 -27.34 -0.57 -19.91
CA ASN A 261 -27.22 -0.84 -18.48
C ASN A 261 -25.76 -0.98 -18.01
N LEU A 262 -24.80 -0.46 -18.77
CA LEU A 262 -23.38 -0.48 -18.46
C LEU A 262 -22.87 0.97 -18.29
N LEU A 263 -22.20 1.20 -17.16
CA LEU A 263 -21.47 2.43 -16.87
C LEU A 263 -19.98 2.12 -16.90
N VAL A 264 -19.19 3.05 -17.46
CA VAL A 264 -17.73 2.95 -17.50
C VAL A 264 -17.16 4.07 -16.65
N PHE A 265 -16.35 3.73 -15.66
CA PHE A 265 -15.74 4.65 -14.71
C PHE A 265 -14.23 4.79 -14.97
N SER A 266 -13.69 5.96 -14.65
CA SER A 266 -12.25 6.18 -14.47
C SER A 266 -11.62 5.14 -13.53
N GLN A 267 -10.35 4.79 -13.74
CA GLN A 267 -9.62 3.90 -12.80
C GLN A 267 -9.52 4.53 -11.41
N GLU A 268 -9.37 5.86 -11.31
CA GLU A 268 -9.28 6.57 -10.03
C GLU A 268 -10.53 6.37 -9.15
N ALA A 269 -11.71 6.32 -9.76
CA ALA A 269 -12.98 6.03 -9.08
C ALA A 269 -13.08 4.61 -8.48
N LYS A 270 -12.21 3.67 -8.84
CA LYS A 270 -12.33 2.23 -8.48
C LYS A 270 -12.50 1.94 -7.01
N PHE A 271 -11.69 2.57 -6.15
CA PHE A 271 -11.71 2.31 -4.72
C PHE A 271 -12.92 2.94 -4.03
N ASP A 272 -13.39 4.09 -4.50
CA ASP A 272 -14.66 4.68 -4.07
C ASP A 272 -15.84 3.81 -4.50
N LEU A 273 -15.86 3.34 -5.75
CA LEU A 273 -16.95 2.53 -6.29
C LEU A 273 -17.07 1.18 -5.56
N HIS A 274 -15.96 0.48 -5.32
CA HIS A 274 -15.95 -0.72 -4.46
C HIS A 274 -16.39 -0.45 -3.01
N GLY A 275 -16.27 0.80 -2.52
CA GLY A 275 -16.72 1.23 -1.21
C GLY A 275 -18.17 1.75 -1.16
N HIS A 276 -18.83 1.89 -2.31
CA HIS A 276 -20.13 2.54 -2.44
C HIS A 276 -21.28 1.62 -1.98
N THR A 277 -22.29 2.22 -1.34
CA THR A 277 -23.61 1.61 -1.08
C THR A 277 -24.19 0.91 -2.31
N LEU A 278 -24.16 1.55 -3.49
CA LEU A 278 -24.64 0.97 -4.75
C LEU A 278 -24.01 -0.40 -5.05
N VAL A 279 -22.73 -0.61 -4.75
CA VAL A 279 -22.06 -1.90 -4.97
C VAL A 279 -22.29 -2.87 -3.81
N GLN A 280 -22.29 -2.39 -2.56
CA GLN A 280 -22.50 -3.22 -1.37
C GLN A 280 -23.92 -3.80 -1.30
N ASP A 281 -24.92 -3.01 -1.66
CA ASP A 281 -26.33 -3.43 -1.72
C ASP A 281 -26.65 -4.17 -3.03
N GLY A 282 -25.71 -4.22 -3.98
CA GLY A 282 -25.83 -4.93 -5.27
C GLY A 282 -26.75 -4.25 -6.29
N HIS A 283 -26.84 -2.93 -6.26
CA HIS A 283 -27.47 -2.08 -7.28
C HIS A 283 -26.56 -1.90 -8.51
N LEU A 284 -25.24 -1.85 -8.29
CA LEU A 284 -24.19 -1.92 -9.31
C LEU A 284 -23.35 -3.18 -9.12
N VAL A 285 -22.97 -3.83 -10.22
CA VAL A 285 -22.08 -5.00 -10.24
C VAL A 285 -20.86 -4.66 -11.09
N ILE A 286 -19.69 -4.55 -10.46
CA ILE A 286 -18.41 -4.30 -11.14
C ILE A 286 -18.01 -5.56 -11.93
N GLN A 287 -17.49 -5.37 -13.15
CA GLN A 287 -17.09 -6.42 -14.09
C GLN A 287 -15.63 -6.26 -14.53
#